data_AF-A0AA42B2B9-F1
#
_entry.id   AF-A0AA42B2B9-F1
#
_cell.length_a   1.000
_cell.length_b   1.000
_cell.length_c   1.000
_cell.angle_alpha   90.00
_cell.angle_beta   90.00
_cell.angle_gamma   90.00
#
_symmetry.space_group_name_H-M   'P 1'
#
loop_
_entity.id
_entity.type
_entity.pdbx_description
1 polymer ?
#
loop_
_entity_poly.entity_id
_entity_poly.type
_entity_poly.pdbx_seq_one_letter_code
_entity_poly.pdbx_strand_id
1 'polypeptide(L)'
;MISFVLSVIKVLTEVHKFFIDPFLMPLTRVLQRLARDMGSSAASHVRQGQRMDADAAVSSSRPVADVGSVTPNLKSILKLISGRVMYATDSKKLISQQLTVFLMERGTDASMLLCILDIVKSWVEDDFSRPTASSTSVLAPKEIVHFLQKLSQVDKQNFSASSQEEWDSKYLQLLYGVCADSN
;
A
#
# COMPACT_ATOMS: atom_id res chain seq x y z
N MET A 1 -3.59 19.48 -3.17
CA MET A 1 -2.16 19.85 -3.05
C MET A 1 -1.23 18.63 -3.01
N ILE A 2 -1.52 17.61 -2.18
CA ILE A 2 -0.72 16.38 -2.10
C ILE A 2 -0.55 15.70 -3.46
N SER A 3 -1.65 15.49 -4.20
CA SER A 3 -1.60 14.83 -5.52
C SER A 3 -0.65 15.52 -6.51
N PHE A 4 -0.62 16.86 -6.53
CA PHE A 4 0.29 17.62 -7.37
C PHE A 4 1.76 17.40 -6.97
N VAL A 5 2.06 17.46 -5.67
CA VAL A 5 3.42 17.19 -5.16
C VAL A 5 3.87 15.78 -5.49
N LEU A 6 3.01 14.78 -5.33
CA LEU A 6 3.30 13.39 -5.70
C LEU A 6 3.57 13.25 -7.20
N SER A 7 2.81 13.94 -8.05
CA SER A 7 3.06 13.96 -9.50
C SER A 7 4.41 14.58 -9.85
N VAL A 8 4.80 15.69 -9.20
CA VAL A 8 6.12 16.32 -9.40
C VAL A 8 7.24 15.37 -8.98
N ILE A 9 7.14 14.77 -7.78
CA ILE A 9 8.13 13.79 -7.31
C ILE A 9 8.21 12.59 -8.24
N LYS A 10 7.07 12.12 -8.76
CA LYS A 10 7.03 11.02 -9.74
C LYS A 10 7.86 11.34 -10.97
N VAL A 11 7.60 12.48 -11.61
CA VAL A 11 8.33 12.91 -12.82
C VAL A 11 9.83 13.06 -12.54
N LEU A 12 10.20 13.62 -11.39
CA LEU A 12 11.61 13.76 -11.00
C LEU A 12 12.30 12.39 -10.77
N THR A 13 11.57 11.43 -10.21
CA THR A 13 12.08 10.07 -9.96
C THR A 13 12.21 9.25 -11.25
N GLU A 14 11.36 9.52 -12.25
CA GLU A 14 11.48 8.93 -13.59
C GLU A 14 12.78 9.36 -14.28
N VAL A 15 13.21 10.60 -14.09
CA VAL A 15 14.48 11.12 -14.62
C VAL A 15 15.67 10.66 -13.78
N HIS A 16 15.55 10.66 -12.45
CA HIS A 16 16.62 10.27 -11.53
C HIS A 16 16.13 9.39 -10.39
N LYS A 17 16.33 8.07 -10.51
CA LYS A 17 15.79 7.05 -9.57
C LYS A 17 16.16 7.28 -8.09
N PHE A 18 17.32 7.86 -7.81
CA PHE A 18 17.79 8.14 -6.44
C PHE A 18 17.23 9.45 -5.87
N PHE A 19 16.50 10.25 -6.66
CA PHE A 19 15.88 11.50 -6.19
C PHE A 19 14.93 11.25 -5.02
N ILE A 20 14.29 10.08 -4.98
CA ILE A 20 13.32 9.72 -3.95
C ILE A 20 13.95 9.42 -2.58
N ASP A 21 15.25 9.13 -2.51
CA ASP A 21 15.92 8.61 -1.31
C ASP A 21 15.75 9.53 -0.07
N PRO A 22 15.93 10.87 -0.17
CA PRO A 22 15.69 11.77 0.95
C PRO A 22 14.21 11.85 1.38
N PHE A 23 13.29 11.47 0.49
CA PHE A 23 11.86 11.54 0.70
C PHE A 23 11.22 10.23 1.17
N LEU A 24 11.96 9.12 1.22
CA LEU A 24 11.42 7.80 1.61
C LEU A 24 10.74 7.84 2.98
N MET A 25 11.42 8.39 3.99
CA MET A 25 10.86 8.47 5.35
C MET A 25 9.70 9.48 5.45
N PRO A 26 9.81 10.73 4.93
CA PRO A 26 8.68 11.65 4.86
C PRO A 26 7.44 11.06 4.17
N LEU A 27 7.61 10.42 3.00
CA LEU A 27 6.50 9.82 2.25
C LEU A 27 5.88 8.64 2.97
N THR A 28 6.68 7.81 3.63
CA THR A 28 6.17 6.71 4.48
C THR A 28 5.30 7.25 5.61
N ARG A 29 5.67 8.37 6.24
CA ARG A 29 4.84 9.02 7.28
C ARG A 29 3.56 9.62 6.70
N VAL A 30 3.61 10.21 5.51
CA VAL A 30 2.40 10.71 4.83
C VAL A 30 1.45 9.57 4.49
N LEU A 31 1.97 8.43 4.01
CA LEU A 31 1.20 7.22 3.77
C LEU A 31 0.48 6.77 5.05
N GLN A 32 1.19 6.66 6.17
CA GLN A 32 0.59 6.26 7.46
C GLN A 32 -0.51 7.22 7.92
N ARG A 33 -0.29 8.53 7.75
CA ARG A 33 -1.30 9.55 8.07
C ARG A 33 -2.55 9.38 7.22
N LEU A 34 -2.39 9.27 5.90
CA LEU A 34 -3.50 9.08 4.96
C LEU A 34 -4.25 7.77 5.22
N ALA A 35 -3.53 6.70 5.60
CA ALA A 35 -4.13 5.42 5.95
C ALA A 35 -4.98 5.51 7.22
N ARG A 36 -4.51 6.23 8.24
CA ARG A 36 -5.27 6.48 9.46
C ARG A 36 -6.55 7.28 9.19
N ASP A 37 -6.45 8.27 8.30
CA ASP A 37 -7.61 9.09 7.91
C ASP A 37 -8.66 8.24 7.17
N MET A 38 -8.24 7.26 6.36
CA MET A 38 -9.12 6.28 5.72
C MET A 38 -9.89 5.42 6.72
N GLY A 39 -9.21 4.81 7.70
CA GLY A 39 -9.85 3.95 8.72
C GLY A 39 -10.78 4.71 9.67
N SER A 40 -10.49 6.00 9.94
CA SER A 40 -11.34 6.83 10.81
C SER A 40 -12.67 7.21 10.15
N SER A 41 -12.71 7.40 8.83
CA SER A 41 -13.95 7.75 8.11
C SER A 41 -14.93 6.57 8.01
N ALA A 42 -14.43 5.34 7.97
CA ALA A 42 -15.28 4.13 8.01
C ALA A 42 -16.00 3.99 9.37
N ALA A 43 -15.35 4.36 10.47
CA ALA A 43 -15.93 4.30 11.82
C ALA A 43 -16.96 5.41 12.11
N SER A 44 -16.87 6.58 11.46
CA SER A 44 -17.82 7.67 11.66
C SER A 44 -19.18 7.42 11.02
N HIS A 45 -19.25 6.71 9.89
CA HIS A 45 -20.53 6.37 9.24
C HIS A 45 -21.40 5.41 10.07
N VAL A 46 -20.79 4.59 10.94
CA VAL A 46 -21.53 3.65 11.81
C VAL A 46 -22.24 4.36 12.97
N ARG A 47 -21.78 5.55 13.39
CA ARG A 47 -22.37 6.28 14.54
C ARG A 47 -23.40 7.35 14.17
N GLN A 48 -23.55 7.68 12.89
CA GLN A 48 -24.49 8.69 12.42
C GLN A 48 -25.86 8.10 12.02
N GLY A 49 -26.28 7.02 12.67
CA GLY A 49 -27.58 6.37 12.46
C GLY A 49 -28.64 6.70 13.53
N GLN A 50 -28.31 7.45 14.58
CA GLN A 50 -29.25 7.75 15.67
C GLN A 50 -28.97 9.12 16.29
N ARG A 51 -29.58 10.16 15.73
CA ARG A 51 -30.26 11.25 16.44
C ARG A 51 -30.64 12.31 15.42
N MET A 52 -31.90 12.23 15.02
CA MET A 52 -32.59 13.35 14.41
C MET A 52 -33.02 14.24 15.59
N ASP A 53 -32.31 15.33 15.82
CA ASP A 53 -32.87 16.46 16.55
C ASP A 53 -32.39 17.75 15.91
N ALA A 54 -33.38 18.60 15.65
CA ALA A 54 -33.26 19.86 14.96
C ALA A 54 -32.70 20.95 15.88
N ASP A 55 -32.10 21.92 15.20
CA ASP A 55 -31.69 23.25 15.64
C ASP A 55 -30.34 23.45 16.36
N ALA A 56 -29.71 24.54 15.90
CA ALA A 56 -28.61 25.32 16.44
C ALA A 56 -27.15 25.01 16.00
N ALA A 57 -26.56 26.10 15.51
CA ALA A 57 -25.15 26.46 15.44
C ALA A 57 -24.35 26.02 14.22
N VAL A 58 -24.04 27.04 13.41
CA VAL A 58 -22.89 27.14 12.51
C VAL A 58 -21.62 26.63 13.20
N SER A 59 -21.32 25.35 13.03
CA SER A 59 -19.95 24.86 13.10
C SER A 59 -19.47 24.75 11.66
N SER A 60 -18.47 25.57 11.35
CA SER A 60 -17.68 25.54 10.12
C SER A 60 -17.52 24.10 9.66
N SER A 61 -18.20 23.77 8.56
CA SER A 61 -17.96 22.60 7.75
C SER A 61 -16.47 22.58 7.41
N ARG A 62 -15.69 21.82 8.18
CA ARG A 62 -14.40 21.33 7.67
C ARG A 62 -14.74 20.69 6.33
N PRO A 63 -14.12 21.08 5.22
CA PRO A 63 -14.52 20.58 3.93
C PRO A 63 -14.34 19.06 3.97
N VAL A 64 -15.48 18.35 3.94
CA VAL A 64 -15.61 16.93 3.61
C VAL A 64 -15.31 16.82 2.11
N ALA A 65 -14.09 17.17 1.73
CA ALA A 65 -13.63 17.23 0.36
C ALA A 65 -12.22 16.66 0.33
N ASP A 66 -12.11 15.33 0.51
CA ASP A 66 -11.07 14.55 -0.18
C ASP A 66 -11.15 13.02 0.04
N VAL A 67 -12.27 12.45 0.52
CA VAL A 67 -12.39 10.98 0.64
C VAL A 67 -12.12 10.27 -0.70
N GLY A 68 -12.44 10.92 -1.83
CA GLY A 68 -12.11 10.43 -3.18
C GLY A 68 -10.64 10.57 -3.59
N SER A 69 -9.82 11.39 -2.91
CA SER A 69 -8.40 11.60 -3.25
C SER A 69 -7.44 10.75 -2.41
N VAL A 70 -7.87 10.23 -1.26
CA VAL A 70 -6.99 9.52 -0.33
C VAL A 70 -6.47 8.20 -0.94
N THR A 71 -7.35 7.35 -1.48
CA THR A 71 -6.96 6.07 -2.10
C THR A 71 -5.97 6.21 -3.27
N PRO A 72 -6.21 7.07 -4.29
CA PRO A 72 -5.24 7.24 -5.37
C PRO A 72 -3.92 7.85 -4.88
N ASN A 73 -3.94 8.74 -3.88
CA ASN A 73 -2.72 9.29 -3.28
C ASN A 73 -1.93 8.22 -2.51
N LEU A 74 -2.60 7.36 -1.73
CA LEU A 74 -1.97 6.23 -1.05
C LEU A 74 -1.28 5.29 -2.05
N LYS A 75 -2.00 4.89 -3.10
CA LYS A 75 -1.46 4.04 -4.18
C LYS A 75 -0.26 4.71 -4.86
N SER A 76 -0.35 6.01 -5.13
CA SER A 76 0.74 6.78 -5.74
C SER A 76 1.98 6.79 -4.86
N ILE A 77 1.82 7.06 -3.55
CA ILE A 77 2.94 7.03 -2.60
C ILE A 77 3.56 5.63 -2.53
N LEU A 78 2.74 4.58 -2.40
CA LEU A 78 3.21 3.20 -2.36
C LEU A 78 4.08 2.86 -3.58
N LYS A 79 3.60 3.19 -4.79
CA LYS A 79 4.32 2.96 -6.04
C LYS A 79 5.60 3.79 -6.16
N LEU A 80 5.60 5.02 -5.63
CA LEU A 80 6.77 5.89 -5.68
C LEU A 80 7.91 5.36 -4.82
N ILE A 81 7.60 4.88 -3.62
CA ILE A 81 8.63 4.45 -2.67
C ILE A 81 9.01 2.99 -2.86
N SER A 82 8.17 2.14 -3.47
CA SER A 82 8.37 0.68 -3.50
C SER A 82 9.74 0.25 -4.02
N GLY A 83 10.25 0.86 -5.09
CA GLY A 83 11.54 0.48 -5.68
C GLY A 83 12.78 0.81 -4.85
N ARG A 84 12.65 1.64 -3.80
CA ARG A 84 13.79 2.13 -3.00
C ARG A 84 13.60 1.95 -1.49
N VAL A 85 12.37 1.87 -1.00
CA VAL A 85 12.03 1.84 0.44
C VAL A 85 12.65 0.66 1.18
N MET A 86 12.86 -0.46 0.49
CA MET A 86 13.41 -1.67 1.09
C MET A 86 14.89 -1.56 1.45
N TYR A 87 15.62 -0.61 0.86
CA TYR A 87 17.02 -0.35 1.20
C TYR A 87 17.18 0.56 2.43
N ALA A 88 16.10 1.20 2.88
CA ALA A 88 16.09 2.07 4.06
C ALA A 88 15.45 1.33 5.25
N THR A 89 16.26 0.82 6.18
CA THR A 89 15.81 -0.11 7.25
C THR A 89 14.62 0.40 8.08
N ASP A 90 14.59 1.68 8.42
CA ASP A 90 13.50 2.26 9.21
C ASP A 90 12.21 2.39 8.39
N SER A 91 12.33 2.86 7.16
CA SER A 91 11.20 2.97 6.23
C SER A 91 10.67 1.59 5.84
N LYS A 92 11.55 0.60 5.62
CA LYS A 92 11.22 -0.81 5.39
C LYS A 92 10.34 -1.39 6.49
N LYS A 93 10.67 -1.15 7.76
CA LYS A 93 9.85 -1.63 8.89
C LYS A 93 8.46 -1.00 8.89
N LEU A 94 8.39 0.32 8.73
CA LEU A 94 7.13 1.06 8.76
C LEU A 94 6.22 0.69 7.58
N ILE A 95 6.79 0.57 6.37
CA ILE A 95 6.01 0.20 5.19
C ILE A 95 5.50 -1.23 5.30
N SER A 96 6.32 -2.17 5.76
CA SER A 96 5.91 -3.58 5.93
C SER A 96 4.77 -3.71 6.93
N GLN A 97 4.86 -2.98 8.05
CA GLN A 97 3.78 -2.91 9.02
C GLN A 97 2.50 -2.30 8.41
N GLN A 98 2.63 -1.20 7.66
CA GLN A 98 1.48 -0.54 7.06
C GLN A 98 0.79 -1.41 6.00
N LEU A 99 1.55 -2.12 5.17
CA LEU A 99 1.01 -3.08 4.22
C LEU A 99 0.28 -4.21 4.92
N THR A 100 0.83 -4.73 6.03
CA THR A 100 0.17 -5.75 6.83
C THR A 100 -1.17 -5.25 7.38
N VAL A 101 -1.26 -3.99 7.82
CA VAL A 101 -2.52 -3.38 8.25
C VAL A 101 -3.53 -3.37 7.10
N PHE A 102 -3.15 -2.87 5.92
CA PHE A 102 -4.05 -2.84 4.75
C PHE A 102 -4.54 -4.24 4.34
N LEU A 103 -3.68 -5.25 4.37
CA LEU A 103 -4.05 -6.62 4.00
C LEU A 103 -5.04 -7.25 4.99
N MET A 104 -5.00 -6.84 6.26
CA MET A 104 -5.87 -7.38 7.32
C MET A 104 -7.13 -6.54 7.56
N GLU A 105 -7.16 -5.31 7.06
CA GLU A 105 -8.30 -4.40 7.23
C GLU A 105 -9.46 -4.79 6.30
N ARG A 106 -10.61 -5.09 6.91
CA ARG A 106 -11.85 -5.34 6.17
C ARG A 106 -12.33 -4.05 5.53
N GLY A 107 -12.77 -4.12 4.28
CA GLY A 107 -13.21 -2.93 3.57
C GLY A 107 -12.13 -2.28 2.69
N THR A 108 -10.89 -2.75 2.74
CA THR A 108 -9.84 -2.24 1.84
C THR A 108 -10.24 -2.45 0.38
N ASP A 109 -10.11 -1.38 -0.41
CA ASP A 109 -10.46 -1.38 -1.82
C ASP A 109 -9.66 -2.45 -2.61
N ALA A 110 -10.34 -3.18 -3.50
CA ALA A 110 -9.72 -4.27 -4.28
C ALA A 110 -8.53 -3.77 -5.12
N SER A 111 -8.62 -2.56 -5.67
CA SER A 111 -7.53 -1.98 -6.47
C SER A 111 -6.32 -1.58 -5.63
N MET A 112 -6.52 -1.31 -4.33
CA MET A 112 -5.44 -1.08 -3.37
C MET A 112 -4.77 -2.40 -3.01
N LEU A 113 -5.55 -3.44 -2.73
CA LEU A 113 -5.02 -4.78 -2.43
C LEU A 113 -4.20 -5.32 -3.61
N LEU A 114 -4.73 -5.26 -4.84
CA LEU A 114 -3.99 -5.64 -6.05
C LEU A 114 -2.68 -4.85 -6.21
N CYS A 115 -2.69 -3.56 -5.88
CA CYS A 115 -1.49 -2.73 -5.90
C CYS A 115 -0.45 -3.21 -4.86
N ILE A 116 -0.88 -3.67 -3.69
CA ILE A 116 0.01 -4.22 -2.66
C ILE A 116 0.59 -5.55 -3.13
N LEU A 117 -0.23 -6.42 -3.74
CA LEU A 117 0.22 -7.70 -4.30
C LEU A 117 1.28 -7.49 -5.39
N ASP A 118 1.08 -6.55 -6.31
CA ASP A 118 2.07 -6.21 -7.34
C ASP A 118 3.39 -5.74 -6.74
N ILE A 119 3.33 -4.92 -5.68
CA ILE A 119 4.51 -4.42 -4.98
C ILE A 119 5.26 -5.56 -4.28
N VAL A 120 4.55 -6.38 -3.50
CA VAL A 120 5.17 -7.54 -2.81
C VAL A 120 5.78 -8.50 -3.83
N LYS A 121 5.08 -8.77 -4.92
CA LYS A 121 5.57 -9.61 -6.01
C LYS A 121 6.87 -9.04 -6.59
N SER A 122 6.92 -7.73 -6.89
CA SER A 122 8.13 -7.08 -7.40
C SER A 122 9.32 -7.18 -6.43
N TRP A 123 9.09 -7.03 -5.12
CA TRP A 123 10.17 -7.17 -4.13
C TRP A 123 10.73 -8.58 -4.04
N VAL A 124 9.87 -9.57 -4.20
CA VAL A 124 10.25 -10.99 -4.20
C VAL A 124 10.99 -11.33 -5.50
N GLU A 125 10.52 -10.86 -6.66
CA GLU A 125 11.17 -11.08 -7.96
C GLU A 125 12.49 -10.32 -8.14
N ASP A 126 12.62 -9.11 -7.58
CA ASP A 126 13.86 -8.33 -7.59
C ASP A 126 15.00 -9.06 -6.86
N ASP A 127 14.68 -9.89 -5.85
CA ASP A 127 15.67 -10.73 -5.16
C ASP A 127 16.15 -11.91 -6.00
N PHE A 128 15.27 -12.50 -6.82
CA PHE A 128 15.60 -13.64 -7.68
C PHE A 128 16.35 -13.23 -8.97
N SER A 129 16.06 -12.04 -9.50
CA SER A 129 16.66 -11.55 -10.74
C SER A 129 18.10 -11.02 -10.57
N ARG A 130 18.60 -10.89 -9.33
CA ARG A 130 19.91 -10.32 -9.05
C ARG A 130 21.00 -11.42 -9.06
N PRO A 131 22.11 -11.26 -9.82
CA PRO A 131 23.21 -12.20 -9.78
C PRO A 131 23.77 -12.37 -8.36
N THR A 132 24.11 -13.61 -8.00
CA THR A 132 24.59 -14.08 -6.68
C THR A 132 25.81 -13.33 -6.10
N ALA A 133 26.41 -12.39 -6.85
CA ALA A 133 27.55 -11.58 -6.44
C ALA A 133 27.19 -10.35 -5.57
N SER A 134 25.91 -9.95 -5.49
CA SER A 134 25.46 -8.87 -4.59
C SER A 134 24.58 -9.44 -3.48
N SER A 135 25.21 -9.77 -2.35
CA SER A 135 24.69 -10.59 -1.26
C SER A 135 23.65 -9.92 -0.32
N THR A 136 22.91 -8.93 -0.78
CA THR A 136 21.86 -8.28 0.02
C THR A 136 20.51 -8.41 -0.66
N SER A 137 19.76 -9.42 -0.22
CA SER A 137 18.34 -9.54 -0.56
C SER A 137 17.55 -8.42 0.12
N VAL A 138 16.63 -7.84 -0.65
CA VAL A 138 15.64 -6.84 -0.27
C VAL A 138 14.75 -7.39 0.84
N LEU A 139 14.34 -8.66 0.75
CA LEU A 139 13.56 -9.37 1.76
C LEU A 139 14.32 -10.59 2.28
N ALA A 140 14.27 -10.80 3.60
CA ALA A 140 14.71 -12.06 4.20
C ALA A 140 13.65 -13.15 3.95
N PRO A 141 14.02 -14.45 3.89
CA PRO A 141 13.07 -15.54 3.66
C PRO A 141 11.85 -15.53 4.60
N LYS A 142 12.07 -15.19 5.89
CA LYS A 142 10.99 -15.03 6.88
C LYS A 142 10.00 -13.91 6.54
N GLU A 143 10.47 -12.83 5.92
CA GLU A 143 9.65 -11.69 5.52
C GLU A 143 8.81 -12.07 4.28
N ILE A 144 9.39 -12.82 3.34
CA ILE A 144 8.68 -13.38 2.18
C ILE A 144 7.53 -14.27 2.68
N VAL A 145 7.81 -15.26 3.53
CA VAL A 145 6.78 -16.14 4.09
C VAL A 145 5.71 -15.36 4.84
N HIS A 146 6.10 -14.34 5.62
CA HIS A 146 5.15 -13.48 6.31
C HIS A 146 4.19 -12.77 5.36
N PHE A 147 4.68 -12.17 4.28
CA PHE A 147 3.83 -11.52 3.28
C PHE A 147 2.96 -12.53 2.53
N LEU A 148 3.48 -13.68 2.13
CA LEU A 148 2.68 -14.72 1.48
C LEU A 148 1.52 -15.19 2.36
N GLN A 149 1.78 -15.38 3.66
CA GLN A 149 0.73 -15.73 4.63
C GLN A 149 -0.32 -14.62 4.70
N LYS A 150 0.08 -13.35 4.79
CA LYS A 150 -0.85 -12.22 4.87
C LYS A 150 -1.67 -12.05 3.60
N LEU A 151 -1.08 -12.24 2.43
CA LEU A 151 -1.78 -12.22 1.15
C LEU A 151 -2.82 -13.36 1.06
N SER A 152 -2.53 -14.55 1.58
CA SER A 152 -3.52 -15.65 1.59
C SER A 152 -4.76 -15.37 2.45
N GLN A 153 -4.64 -14.47 3.43
CA GLN A 153 -5.66 -14.16 4.43
C GLN A 153 -6.49 -12.91 4.12
N VAL A 154 -6.25 -12.27 2.97
CA VAL A 154 -6.98 -11.05 2.57
C VAL A 154 -8.48 -11.33 2.48
N ASP A 155 -9.27 -10.43 3.05
CA ASP A 155 -10.72 -10.44 2.90
C ASP A 155 -11.11 -9.97 1.49
N LYS A 156 -11.64 -10.90 0.68
CA LYS A 156 -12.03 -10.67 -0.71
C LYS A 156 -13.51 -10.35 -0.88
N GLN A 157 -14.26 -10.07 0.20
CA GLN A 157 -15.70 -9.81 0.12
C GLN A 157 -16.09 -8.66 -0.84
N ASN A 158 -15.21 -7.67 -1.01
CA ASN A 158 -15.46 -6.51 -1.87
C ASN A 158 -14.97 -6.68 -3.32
N PHE A 159 -14.52 -7.88 -3.70
CA PHE A 159 -13.97 -8.09 -5.03
C PHE A 159 -15.08 -8.27 -6.05
N SER A 160 -14.93 -7.60 -7.20
CA SER A 160 -15.64 -8.00 -8.41
C SER A 160 -15.06 -9.34 -8.92
N ALA A 161 -15.82 -10.06 -9.74
CA ALA A 161 -15.33 -11.28 -10.37
C ALA A 161 -14.00 -11.08 -11.12
N SER A 162 -13.84 -9.95 -11.81
CA SER A 162 -12.59 -9.60 -12.49
C SER A 162 -11.42 -9.36 -11.53
N SER A 163 -11.65 -8.66 -10.42
CA SER A 163 -10.62 -8.40 -9.41
C SER A 163 -10.19 -9.68 -8.70
N GLN A 164 -11.13 -10.60 -8.49
CA GLN A 164 -10.88 -11.93 -7.93
C GLN A 164 -9.99 -12.77 -8.85
N GLU A 165 -10.33 -12.85 -10.13
CA GLU A 165 -9.51 -13.58 -11.11
C GLU A 165 -8.10 -12.99 -11.22
N GLU A 166 -7.98 -11.66 -11.29
CA GLU A 166 -6.69 -10.98 -11.33
C GLU A 166 -5.86 -11.28 -10.08
N TRP A 167 -6.48 -11.22 -8.90
CA TRP A 167 -5.82 -11.53 -7.63
C TRP A 167 -5.31 -12.96 -7.61
N ASP A 168 -6.19 -13.92 -7.92
CA ASP A 168 -5.86 -15.34 -7.84
C ASP A 168 -4.76 -15.70 -8.84
N SER A 169 -4.81 -15.14 -10.06
CA SER A 169 -3.77 -15.28 -11.07
C SER A 169 -2.42 -14.72 -10.60
N LYS A 170 -2.40 -13.48 -10.10
CA LYS A 170 -1.16 -12.82 -9.63
C LYS A 170 -0.57 -13.51 -8.41
N TYR A 171 -1.40 -13.90 -7.46
CA TYR A 171 -0.96 -14.59 -6.26
C TYR A 171 -0.40 -15.98 -6.58
N LEU A 172 -1.04 -16.72 -7.49
CA LEU A 172 -0.55 -18.01 -7.95
C LEU A 172 0.78 -17.88 -8.70
N GLN A 173 0.93 -16.89 -9.57
CA GLN A 173 2.21 -16.59 -10.23
C GLN A 173 3.33 -16.31 -9.23
N LEU A 174 3.05 -15.52 -8.19
CA LEU A 174 4.01 -15.26 -7.12
C LEU A 174 4.42 -16.55 -6.39
N LEU A 175 3.47 -17.41 -6.03
CA LEU A 175 3.75 -18.70 -5.40
C LEU A 175 4.60 -19.60 -6.29
N TYR A 176 4.28 -19.68 -7.59
CA TYR A 176 5.08 -20.44 -8.54
C TYR A 176 6.51 -19.91 -8.64
N GLY A 177 6.70 -18.59 -8.72
CA GLY A 177 8.04 -17.99 -8.77
C GLY A 177 8.88 -18.39 -7.56
N VAL A 178 8.34 -18.22 -6.35
CA VAL A 178 9.04 -18.58 -5.10
C VAL A 178 9.38 -20.08 -5.04
N CYS A 179 8.48 -20.95 -5.47
CA CYS A 179 8.70 -22.40 -5.45
C CYS A 179 9.63 -22.90 -6.56
N ALA A 180 9.58 -22.30 -7.75
CA ALA A 180 10.40 -22.70 -8.90
C ALA A 180 11.88 -22.36 -8.70
N ASP A 181 12.17 -21.22 -8.05
CA ASP A 181 13.53 -20.77 -7.76
C ASP A 181 14.16 -21.46 -6.53
N SER A 182 13.41 -22.32 -5.83
CA SER A 182 13.90 -23.12 -4.70
C SER A 182 14.62 -24.41 -5.11
N ASN A 183 14.91 -24.59 -6.41
CA ASN A 183 15.46 -25.82 -7.02
C ASN A 183 16.74 -25.53 -7.79
#